data_AF-A0A395J7D9-F1
#
_entry.id   AF-A0A395J7D9-F1
#
_cell.length_a   1.000
_cell.length_b   1.000
_cell.length_c   1.000
_cell.angle_alpha   90.00
_cell.angle_beta   90.00
_cell.angle_gamma   90.00
#
_symmetry.space_group_name_H-M   'P 1'
#
loop_
_entity.id
_entity.type
_entity.pdbx_description
1 polymer ?
#
loop_
_entity_poly.entity_id
_entity_poly.type
_entity_poly.pdbx_seq_one_letter_code
_entity_poly.pdbx_strand_id
1 'polypeptide(L)'
;MGYLGWITFALTTVIDLHVLHGNSKTSRTLASSFFFSSILVALFASFIVSESPLTYYAYAVFPVAFWEEVYARRNALAEGGKLLFGHVKSPLAYIGIFLKTIIFLGSIESLAWGYTHREIFSVLFIGATLWPAFYGFGFLKKNKALTLTWVASCVGMSTFTLLPAMKIENIDLILYGGALMVAVGVSYLAFERKLLAKSKMAVDSIAPANNLLSRSLIGAQIGLIVLSMIVTRSTAMSLQARMGLPRGNQIVGWCLIVASLIMPFLHRLQPNNHYLHRLMVIFLTFAPLFVILTISYEGLFYLAFSATLITWVLLEHGIHNYTNPTTVKRNGAPVPKIPASLSSSPFRSLTLTDARISLLDSVNRLIPVFDPFSQGALLIVKLMIPFALISANLGILNKRLGVAPSALFMVVIAISDFLTLHFFWVVKDEGSWLEIGSTISHFIIASLLCLFVASLEGVSELFIAGVEVEDNSSQQEKERELGGVIREDTSSNGSTKVKASVNEKSI
;
A
#
# COMPACT_ATOMS: atom_id res chain seq x y z
N MET A 1 10.99 21.33 15.15
CA MET A 1 10.39 22.39 14.30
C MET A 1 10.50 22.08 12.80
N GLY A 2 11.67 21.71 12.26
CA GLY A 2 11.82 21.37 10.84
C GLY A 2 10.92 20.21 10.39
N TYR A 3 10.98 19.07 11.10
CA TYR A 3 10.10 17.91 10.83
C TYR A 3 8.61 18.24 10.90
N LEU A 4 8.18 18.99 11.91
CA LEU A 4 6.78 19.43 12.03
C LEU A 4 6.36 20.33 10.85
N GLY A 5 7.25 21.21 10.41
CA GLY A 5 7.06 22.02 9.21
C GLY A 5 6.91 21.15 7.95
N TRP A 6 7.79 20.18 7.76
CA TRP A 6 7.73 19.21 6.66
C TRP A 6 6.42 18.42 6.65
N ILE A 7 6.03 17.82 7.79
CA ILE A 7 4.78 17.04 7.91
C ILE A 7 3.58 17.92 7.56
N THR A 8 3.53 19.14 8.10
CA THR A 8 2.42 20.07 7.85
C THR A 8 2.38 20.50 6.38
N PHE A 9 3.54 20.74 5.76
CA PHE A 9 3.67 21.04 4.34
C PHE A 9 3.21 19.89 3.45
N ALA A 10 3.65 18.65 3.75
CA ALA A 10 3.25 17.45 3.04
C ALA A 10 1.74 17.22 3.14
N LEU A 11 1.16 17.31 4.34
CA LEU A 11 -0.29 17.20 4.56
C LEU A 11 -1.07 18.27 3.78
N THR A 12 -0.61 19.52 3.81
CA THR A 12 -1.26 20.62 3.07
C THR A 12 -1.21 20.38 1.56
N THR A 13 -0.10 19.84 1.06
CA THR A 13 0.06 19.46 -0.35
C THR A 13 -0.86 18.32 -0.74
N VAL A 14 -1.02 17.31 0.12
CA VAL A 14 -1.95 16.19 -0.10
C VAL A 14 -3.39 16.70 -0.16
N ILE A 15 -3.79 17.56 0.77
CA ILE A 15 -5.14 18.16 0.78
C ILE A 15 -5.38 18.98 -0.49
N ASP A 16 -4.42 19.82 -0.88
CA ASP A 16 -4.56 20.66 -2.06
C ASP A 16 -4.70 19.83 -3.35
N LEU A 17 -3.83 18.84 -3.53
CA LEU A 17 -3.82 18.00 -4.74
C LEU A 17 -5.01 17.03 -4.79
N HIS A 18 -5.35 16.35 -3.68
CA HIS A 18 -6.29 15.23 -3.69
C HIS A 18 -7.70 15.62 -3.26
N VAL A 19 -7.87 16.68 -2.46
CA VAL A 19 -9.18 17.16 -1.99
C VAL A 19 -9.63 18.38 -2.79
N LEU A 20 -8.73 19.35 -2.99
CA LEU A 20 -9.05 20.62 -3.66
C LEU A 20 -8.74 20.61 -5.17
N HIS A 21 -8.22 19.49 -5.70
CA HIS A 21 -7.88 19.31 -7.12
C HIS A 21 -6.93 20.39 -7.66
N GLY A 22 -6.08 20.97 -6.82
CA GLY A 22 -5.11 22.01 -7.19
C GLY A 22 -5.72 23.38 -7.49
N ASN A 23 -6.94 23.66 -7.05
CA ASN A 23 -7.61 24.95 -7.29
C ASN A 23 -7.12 26.09 -6.38
N SER A 24 -6.33 25.80 -5.34
CA SER A 24 -5.85 26.83 -4.43
C SER A 24 -4.57 27.50 -4.97
N LYS A 25 -4.59 28.84 -5.10
CA LYS A 25 -3.39 29.60 -5.48
C LYS A 25 -2.52 29.86 -4.26
N THR A 26 -1.22 29.56 -4.36
CA THR A 26 -0.23 29.93 -3.34
C THR A 26 -0.21 31.45 -3.17
N SER A 27 -0.60 31.94 -1.99
CA SER A 27 -0.66 33.37 -1.70
C SER A 27 0.60 33.77 -0.94
N ARG A 28 1.67 34.07 -1.66
CA ARG A 28 2.88 34.67 -1.09
C ARG A 28 2.68 36.18 -1.00
N THR A 29 2.87 36.73 0.20
CA THR A 29 2.87 38.19 0.42
C THR A 29 4.30 38.63 0.70
N LEU A 30 4.68 39.82 0.22
CA LEU A 30 6.00 40.39 0.49
C LEU A 30 6.27 40.46 2.00
N ALA A 31 5.27 40.85 2.80
CA ALA A 31 5.36 40.89 4.25
C ALA A 31 5.69 39.52 4.88
N SER A 32 5.06 38.44 4.40
CA SER A 32 5.38 37.08 4.86
C SER A 32 6.82 36.69 4.53
N SER A 33 7.27 36.97 3.30
CA SER A 33 8.62 36.60 2.88
C SER A 33 9.69 37.39 3.65
N PHE A 34 9.46 38.68 3.91
CA PHE A 34 10.33 39.48 4.79
C PHE A 34 10.34 38.96 6.23
N PHE A 35 9.20 38.55 6.78
CA PHE A 35 9.11 37.99 8.12
C PHE A 35 9.94 36.70 8.25
N PHE A 36 9.72 35.70 7.39
CA PHE A 36 10.47 34.44 7.44
C PHE A 36 11.96 34.65 7.13
N SER A 37 12.30 35.50 6.16
CA SER A 37 13.69 35.87 5.88
C SER A 37 14.37 36.54 7.07
N SER A 38 13.66 37.41 7.80
CA SER A 38 14.21 38.07 9.00
C SER A 38 14.50 37.07 10.13
N ILE A 39 13.66 36.04 10.29
CA ILE A 39 13.89 34.95 11.25
C ILE A 39 15.14 34.17 10.86
N LEU A 40 15.30 33.84 9.57
CA LEU A 40 16.49 33.12 9.10
C LEU A 40 17.77 33.93 9.32
N VAL A 41 17.74 35.23 9.01
CA VAL A 41 18.86 36.15 9.26
C VAL A 41 19.18 36.23 10.75
N ALA A 42 18.17 36.32 11.63
CA ALA A 42 18.37 36.33 13.07
C ALA A 42 19.01 35.02 13.58
N LEU A 43 18.56 33.86 13.09
CA LEU A 43 19.17 32.57 13.42
C LEU A 43 20.62 32.48 12.95
N PHE A 44 20.90 32.92 11.71
CA PHE A 44 22.26 32.91 11.18
C PHE A 44 23.17 33.88 11.94
N ALA A 45 22.69 35.08 12.28
CA ALA A 45 23.43 36.02 13.11
C ALA A 45 23.77 35.42 14.48
N SER A 46 22.79 34.75 15.14
CA SER A 46 23.02 34.05 16.40
C SER A 46 24.09 32.96 16.28
N PHE A 47 24.10 32.21 15.16
CA PHE A 47 25.08 31.16 14.94
C PHE A 47 26.48 31.68 14.61
N ILE A 48 26.58 32.84 13.97
CA ILE A 48 27.86 33.51 13.70
C ILE A 48 28.47 33.98 15.03
N VAL A 49 27.66 34.62 15.88
CA VAL A 49 28.10 35.07 17.21
C VAL A 49 28.53 33.90 18.10
N SER A 50 27.89 32.74 17.94
CA SER A 50 28.18 31.54 18.75
C SER A 50 29.28 30.65 18.15
N GLU A 51 29.93 31.06 17.05
CA GLU A 51 30.95 30.27 16.32
C GLU A 51 30.52 28.83 16.01
N SER A 52 29.22 28.64 15.74
CA SER A 52 28.63 27.31 15.57
C SER A 52 29.09 26.61 14.27
N PRO A 53 29.15 25.27 14.24
CA PRO A 53 29.45 24.52 13.02
C PRO A 53 28.48 24.81 11.85
N LEU A 54 28.98 24.68 10.62
CA LEU A 54 28.21 24.92 9.38
C LEU A 54 26.92 24.08 9.26
N THR A 55 26.86 22.93 9.94
CA THR A 55 25.68 22.05 9.95
C THR A 55 24.45 22.75 10.53
N TYR A 56 24.60 23.60 11.55
CA TYR A 56 23.48 24.32 12.18
C TYR A 56 22.81 25.30 11.22
N TYR A 57 23.58 25.95 10.35
CA TYR A 57 23.05 26.85 9.31
C TYR A 57 22.18 26.09 8.31
N ALA A 58 22.64 24.92 7.86
CA ALA A 58 21.84 24.06 6.99
C ALA A 58 20.53 23.61 7.66
N TYR A 59 20.59 23.22 8.94
CA TYR A 59 19.39 22.82 9.69
C TYR A 59 18.39 23.95 9.92
N ALA A 60 18.85 25.20 10.09
CA ALA A 60 17.96 26.35 10.31
C ALA A 60 17.17 26.79 9.07
N VAL A 61 17.64 26.47 7.86
CA VAL A 61 16.89 26.75 6.62
C VAL A 61 15.57 25.97 6.60
N PHE A 62 15.59 24.69 6.97
CA PHE A 62 14.42 23.80 6.87
C PHE A 62 13.17 24.28 7.61
N PRO A 63 13.21 24.62 8.92
CA PRO A 63 12.01 25.11 9.61
C PRO A 63 11.50 26.40 8.97
N VAL A 64 12.36 27.36 8.64
CA VAL A 64 11.92 28.63 8.07
C VAL A 64 11.26 28.41 6.70
N ALA A 65 11.90 27.66 5.81
CA ALA A 65 11.40 27.41 4.46
C ALA A 65 10.08 26.62 4.47
N PHE A 66 9.97 25.55 5.26
CA PHE A 66 8.74 24.77 5.30
C PHE A 66 7.59 25.52 5.95
N TRP A 67 7.83 26.28 7.02
CA TRP A 67 6.77 27.07 7.65
C TRP A 67 6.32 28.25 6.77
N GLU A 68 7.22 28.84 5.97
CA GLU A 68 6.85 29.81 4.94
C GLU A 68 5.92 29.19 3.89
N GLU A 69 6.24 27.99 3.41
CA GLU A 69 5.40 27.27 2.44
C GLU A 69 4.02 26.89 3.01
N VAL A 70 3.97 26.41 4.25
CA VAL A 70 2.71 26.13 4.95
C VAL A 70 1.85 27.40 5.03
N TYR A 71 2.47 28.53 5.40
CA TYR A 71 1.76 29.81 5.47
C TYR A 71 1.31 30.32 4.10
N ALA A 72 2.12 30.15 3.06
CA ALA A 72 1.77 30.51 1.69
C ALA A 72 0.53 29.73 1.19
N ARG A 73 0.33 28.50 1.68
CA ARG A 73 -0.79 27.60 1.34
C ARG A 73 -1.94 27.62 2.37
N ARG A 74 -1.98 28.59 3.27
CA ARG A 74 -3.03 28.73 4.30
C ARG A 74 -4.47 28.70 3.75
N ASN A 75 -4.69 29.16 2.53
CA ASN A 75 -6.01 29.13 1.88
C ASN A 75 -6.47 27.70 1.58
N ALA A 76 -5.54 26.83 1.14
CA ALA A 76 -5.80 25.40 0.95
C ALA A 76 -6.20 24.72 2.26
N LEU A 77 -5.49 25.05 3.35
CA LEU A 77 -5.80 24.50 4.67
C LEU A 77 -7.16 24.98 5.19
N ALA A 78 -7.51 26.25 4.95
CA ALA A 78 -8.79 26.81 5.33
C ALA A 78 -9.95 26.20 4.54
N GLU A 79 -9.79 25.97 3.23
CA GLU A 79 -10.79 25.31 2.38
C GLU A 79 -10.94 23.82 2.70
N GLY A 80 -9.82 23.11 2.89
CA GLY A 80 -9.81 21.72 3.34
C GLY A 80 -10.47 21.55 4.72
N GLY A 81 -10.20 22.47 5.65
CA GLY A 81 -10.86 22.52 6.96
C GLY A 81 -12.36 22.77 6.84
N LYS A 82 -12.79 23.70 5.97
CA LYS A 82 -14.22 23.94 5.72
C LYS A 82 -14.94 22.73 5.14
N LEU A 83 -14.28 21.95 4.28
CA LEU A 83 -14.86 20.70 3.73
C LEU A 83 -14.97 19.60 4.80
N LEU A 84 -13.93 19.44 5.63
CA LEU A 84 -13.90 18.46 6.72
C LEU A 84 -14.92 18.76 7.82
N PHE A 85 -15.04 20.03 8.22
CA PHE A 85 -15.92 20.46 9.32
C PHE A 85 -17.28 21.00 8.86
N GLY A 86 -17.49 21.24 7.56
CA GLY A 86 -18.74 21.81 7.03
C GLY A 86 -19.98 20.95 7.24
N HIS A 87 -19.78 19.63 7.40
CA HIS A 87 -20.83 18.65 7.70
C HIS A 87 -21.14 18.55 9.21
N VAL A 88 -20.39 19.25 10.07
CA VAL A 88 -20.44 19.10 11.53
C VAL A 88 -21.06 20.35 12.14
N LYS A 89 -22.39 20.32 12.31
CA LYS A 89 -23.16 21.44 12.90
C LYS A 89 -23.58 21.19 14.36
N SER A 90 -23.37 19.98 14.88
CA SER A 90 -23.78 19.58 16.22
C SER A 90 -22.59 19.50 17.18
N PRO A 91 -22.70 19.99 18.44
CA PRO A 91 -21.64 19.88 19.45
C PRO A 91 -21.24 18.42 19.72
N LEU A 92 -22.18 17.48 19.61
CA LEU A 92 -21.91 16.05 19.78
C LEU A 92 -21.01 15.49 18.66
N ALA A 93 -21.13 16.03 17.44
CA ALA A 93 -20.32 15.61 16.30
C ALA A 93 -18.87 16.16 16.38
N TYR A 94 -18.67 17.32 16.99
CA TYR A 94 -17.33 17.83 17.32
C TYR A 94 -16.62 16.94 18.34
N ILE A 95 -17.31 16.52 19.40
CA ILE A 95 -16.79 15.55 20.39
C ILE A 95 -16.43 14.23 19.68
N GLY A 96 -17.28 13.77 18.77
CA GLY A 96 -17.04 12.56 17.97
C GLY A 96 -15.79 12.66 17.08
N ILE A 97 -15.55 13.80 16.42
CA ILE A 97 -14.32 14.01 15.64
C ILE A 97 -13.11 14.05 16.56
N PHE A 98 -13.17 14.81 17.65
CA PHE A 98 -12.06 14.92 18.59
C PHE A 98 -11.64 13.56 19.14
N LEU A 99 -12.61 12.72 19.53
CA LEU A 99 -12.36 11.36 19.98
C LEU A 99 -11.72 10.50 18.89
N LYS A 100 -12.19 10.58 17.63
CA LYS A 100 -11.59 9.87 16.49
C LYS A 100 -10.15 10.31 16.24
N THR A 101 -9.85 11.60 16.34
CA THR A 101 -8.49 12.14 16.19
C THR A 101 -7.57 11.65 17.30
N ILE A 102 -8.03 11.64 18.56
CA ILE A 102 -7.25 11.08 19.68
C ILE A 102 -6.96 9.59 19.46
N ILE A 103 -7.98 8.80 19.08
CA ILE A 103 -7.82 7.37 18.82
C ILE A 103 -6.83 7.15 17.67
N PHE A 104 -6.93 7.93 16.59
CA PHE A 104 -6.01 7.84 15.45
C PHE A 104 -4.57 8.16 15.86
N LEU A 105 -4.35 9.27 16.57
CA LEU A 105 -3.01 9.67 17.01
C LEU A 105 -2.43 8.68 18.02
N GLY A 106 -3.24 8.19 18.96
CA GLY A 106 -2.86 7.14 19.90
C GLY A 106 -2.53 5.81 19.21
N SER A 107 -3.21 5.50 18.09
CA SER A 107 -2.91 4.31 17.29
C SER A 107 -1.56 4.45 16.55
N ILE A 108 -1.26 5.64 16.01
CA ILE A 108 0.05 5.92 15.38
C ILE A 108 1.18 5.83 16.42
N GLU A 109 1.00 6.43 17.60
CA GLU A 109 2.00 6.36 18.67
C GLU A 109 2.20 4.91 19.16
N SER A 110 1.10 4.15 19.29
CA SER A 110 1.17 2.71 19.62
C SER A 110 1.93 1.91 18.57
N LEU A 111 1.80 2.25 17.27
CA LEU A 111 2.59 1.62 16.21
C LEU A 111 4.09 1.88 16.39
N ALA A 112 4.47 3.10 16.80
CA ALA A 112 5.87 3.44 17.07
C ALA A 112 6.43 2.63 18.26
N TRP A 113 5.67 2.53 19.35
CA TRP A 113 6.04 1.70 20.50
C TRP A 113 6.05 0.20 20.16
N GLY A 114 5.30 -0.23 19.14
CA GLY A 114 5.33 -1.60 18.63
C GLY A 114 6.73 -2.06 18.17
N TYR A 115 7.59 -1.13 17.74
CA TYR A 115 8.97 -1.45 17.36
C TYR A 115 9.85 -1.83 18.54
N THR A 116 9.55 -1.33 19.75
CA THR A 116 10.25 -1.73 20.98
C THR A 116 9.57 -2.93 21.64
N HIS A 117 8.24 -2.92 21.72
CA HIS A 117 7.42 -3.97 22.33
C HIS A 117 6.43 -4.55 21.32
N ARG A 118 6.76 -5.73 20.77
CA ARG A 118 5.99 -6.37 19.70
C ARG A 118 4.58 -6.77 20.13
N GLU A 119 4.35 -6.93 21.44
CA GLU A 119 3.07 -7.22 22.06
C GLU A 119 2.03 -6.14 21.77
N ILE A 120 2.46 -4.90 21.54
CA ILE A 120 1.57 -3.79 21.19
C ILE A 120 0.92 -4.04 19.82
N PHE A 121 1.65 -4.61 18.86
CA PHE A 121 1.05 -4.99 17.57
C PHE A 121 -0.04 -6.07 17.74
N SER A 122 0.10 -6.99 18.70
CA SER A 122 -0.98 -7.92 19.05
C SER A 122 -2.23 -7.20 19.50
N VAL A 123 -2.10 -6.25 20.43
CA VAL A 123 -3.22 -5.47 20.94
C VAL A 123 -3.90 -4.69 19.80
N LEU A 124 -3.12 -4.10 18.90
CA LEU A 124 -3.63 -3.38 17.73
C LEU A 124 -4.38 -4.31 16.76
N PHE A 125 -3.86 -5.50 16.47
CA PHE A 125 -4.56 -6.48 15.61
C PHE A 125 -5.84 -7.01 16.25
N ILE A 126 -5.84 -7.24 17.57
CA ILE A 126 -7.06 -7.62 18.30
C ILE A 126 -8.08 -6.48 18.27
N GLY A 127 -7.66 -5.23 18.48
CA GLY A 127 -8.52 -4.06 18.33
C GLY A 127 -9.11 -3.93 16.92
N ALA A 128 -8.31 -4.22 15.88
CA ALA A 128 -8.75 -4.19 14.49
C ALA A 128 -9.85 -5.21 14.16
N THR A 129 -10.02 -6.27 14.95
CA THR A 129 -11.14 -7.22 14.78
C THR A 129 -12.50 -6.57 14.99
N LEU A 130 -12.56 -5.51 15.80
CA LEU A 130 -13.79 -4.76 16.09
C LEU A 130 -14.15 -3.77 14.98
N TRP A 131 -13.24 -3.50 14.04
CA TRP A 131 -13.44 -2.47 13.02
C TRP A 131 -14.72 -2.65 12.17
N PRO A 132 -15.04 -3.86 11.64
CA PRO A 132 -16.28 -4.08 10.89
C PRO A 132 -17.55 -3.80 11.70
N ALA A 133 -17.49 -3.91 13.04
CA ALA A 133 -18.66 -3.70 13.89
C ALA A 133 -19.08 -2.23 13.97
N PHE A 134 -18.16 -1.29 13.73
CA PHE A 134 -18.48 0.15 13.72
C PHE A 134 -19.42 0.56 12.56
N TYR A 135 -19.55 -0.25 11.50
CA TYR A 135 -20.48 -0.02 10.39
C TYR A 135 -21.89 -0.60 10.63
N GLY A 136 -22.12 -1.20 11.79
CA GLY A 136 -23.44 -1.63 12.25
C GLY A 136 -23.78 -3.10 11.99
N PHE A 137 -24.78 -3.60 12.73
CA PHE A 137 -25.20 -5.02 12.69
C PHE A 137 -25.78 -5.45 11.32
N GLY A 138 -26.31 -4.52 10.53
CA GLY A 138 -26.79 -4.78 9.18
C GLY A 138 -25.67 -5.19 8.22
N PHE A 139 -24.52 -4.51 8.29
CA PHE A 139 -23.33 -4.85 7.53
C PHE A 139 -22.78 -6.23 7.91
N LEU A 140 -22.66 -6.49 9.22
CA LEU A 140 -22.18 -7.77 9.75
C LEU A 140 -23.03 -8.96 9.30
N LYS A 141 -24.37 -8.82 9.33
CA LYS A 141 -25.28 -9.89 8.88
C LYS A 141 -25.19 -10.16 7.38
N LYS A 142 -24.96 -9.12 6.57
CA LYS A 142 -24.83 -9.25 5.11
C LYS A 142 -23.49 -9.89 4.70
N ASN A 143 -22.40 -9.56 5.41
CA ASN A 143 -21.04 -9.96 5.06
C ASN A 143 -20.38 -10.92 6.07
N LYS A 144 -21.15 -11.82 6.68
CA LYS A 144 -20.69 -12.72 7.76
C LYS A 144 -19.39 -13.46 7.44
N ALA A 145 -19.29 -14.05 6.24
CA ALA A 145 -18.11 -14.81 5.82
C ALA A 145 -16.87 -13.91 5.76
N LEU A 146 -17.01 -12.72 5.16
CA LEU A 146 -15.91 -11.76 5.01
C LEU A 146 -15.45 -11.17 6.36
N THR A 147 -16.40 -10.89 7.25
CA THR A 147 -16.07 -10.45 8.62
C THR A 147 -15.39 -11.57 9.41
N LEU A 148 -15.86 -12.81 9.30
CA LEU A 148 -15.24 -13.94 9.99
C LEU A 148 -13.81 -14.19 9.50
N THR A 149 -13.57 -14.10 8.18
CA THR A 149 -12.22 -14.21 7.62
C THR A 149 -11.32 -13.05 8.07
N TRP A 150 -11.87 -11.83 8.24
CA TRP A 150 -11.11 -10.69 8.77
C TRP A 150 -10.68 -10.94 10.21
N VAL A 151 -11.63 -11.32 11.08
CA VAL A 151 -11.36 -11.63 12.49
C VAL A 151 -10.32 -12.75 12.60
N ALA A 152 -10.49 -13.85 11.86
CA ALA A 152 -9.54 -14.96 11.86
C ALA A 152 -8.14 -14.52 11.37
N SER A 153 -8.07 -13.67 10.34
CA SER A 153 -6.80 -13.17 9.81
C SER A 153 -6.10 -12.24 10.81
N CYS A 154 -6.83 -11.33 11.46
CA CYS A 154 -6.29 -10.45 12.50
C CYS A 154 -5.80 -11.23 13.73
N VAL A 155 -6.55 -12.23 14.20
CA VAL A 155 -6.12 -13.10 15.32
C VAL A 155 -4.87 -13.90 14.93
N GLY A 156 -4.82 -14.40 13.69
CA GLY A 156 -3.63 -15.04 13.14
C GLY A 156 -2.43 -14.10 13.16
N MET A 157 -2.58 -12.87 12.65
CA MET A 157 -1.53 -11.86 12.63
C MET A 157 -1.06 -11.46 14.04
N SER A 158 -1.98 -11.31 15.01
CA SER A 158 -1.63 -11.07 16.41
C SER A 158 -0.72 -12.16 16.94
N THR A 159 -1.04 -13.43 16.70
CA THR A 159 -0.24 -14.57 17.19
C THR A 159 1.23 -14.47 16.73
N PHE A 160 1.48 -14.10 15.47
CA PHE A 160 2.85 -13.98 14.95
C PHE A 160 3.69 -12.88 15.61
N THR A 161 3.07 -11.85 16.16
CA THR A 161 3.79 -10.76 16.84
C THR A 161 4.33 -11.16 18.22
N LEU A 162 3.73 -12.18 18.84
CA LEU A 162 4.15 -12.75 20.13
C LEU A 162 5.21 -13.85 19.97
N LEU A 163 5.39 -14.37 18.76
CA LEU A 163 6.37 -15.43 18.51
C LEU A 163 7.81 -14.88 18.58
N PRO A 164 8.77 -15.71 19.04
CA PRO A 164 10.16 -15.29 19.21
C PRO A 164 10.80 -14.72 17.93
N ALA A 165 11.54 -13.63 18.07
CA ALA A 165 12.30 -13.05 16.97
C ALA A 165 13.32 -14.02 16.36
N MET A 166 14.00 -14.76 17.24
CA MET A 166 15.00 -15.77 16.94
C MET A 166 14.28 -17.09 16.68
N LYS A 167 14.28 -17.54 15.44
CA LYS A 167 13.50 -18.72 15.02
C LYS A 167 14.37 -19.96 15.14
N ILE A 168 13.80 -21.00 15.72
CA ILE A 168 14.40 -22.33 15.70
C ILE A 168 13.96 -23.00 14.40
N GLU A 169 14.90 -23.67 13.73
CA GLU A 169 14.60 -24.42 12.51
C GLU A 169 13.56 -25.51 12.80
N ASN A 170 12.47 -25.51 12.02
CA ASN A 170 11.43 -26.52 12.11
C ASN A 170 10.91 -26.86 10.71
N ILE A 171 11.27 -28.06 10.23
CA ILE A 171 10.92 -28.54 8.88
C ILE A 171 9.41 -28.74 8.73
N ASP A 172 8.73 -29.22 9.78
CA ASP A 172 7.29 -29.50 9.70
C ASP A 172 6.49 -28.21 9.52
N LEU A 173 6.85 -27.12 10.21
CA LEU A 173 6.22 -25.81 10.03
C LEU A 173 6.42 -25.25 8.62
N ILE A 174 7.58 -25.49 8.01
CA ILE A 174 7.84 -25.13 6.61
C ILE A 174 6.92 -25.92 5.68
N LEU A 175 6.80 -27.24 5.91
CA LEU A 175 5.96 -28.11 5.09
C LEU A 175 4.47 -27.81 5.26
N TYR A 176 4.00 -27.53 6.48
CA TYR A 176 2.62 -27.11 6.71
C TYR A 176 2.32 -25.78 6.02
N GLY A 177 3.23 -24.80 6.09
CA GLY A 177 3.10 -23.54 5.36
C GLY A 177 2.99 -23.74 3.86
N GLY A 178 3.92 -24.51 3.27
CA GLY A 178 3.89 -24.84 1.84
C GLY A 178 2.63 -25.62 1.43
N ALA A 179 2.20 -26.59 2.23
CA ALA A 179 0.99 -27.39 1.97
C ALA A 179 -0.26 -26.52 1.95
N LEU A 180 -0.37 -25.54 2.86
CA LEU A 180 -1.47 -24.58 2.85
C LEU A 180 -1.42 -23.65 1.62
N MET A 181 -0.24 -23.20 1.20
CA MET A 181 -0.10 -22.41 -0.05
C MET A 181 -0.56 -23.21 -1.27
N VAL A 182 -0.19 -24.51 -1.35
CA VAL A 182 -0.68 -25.42 -2.40
C VAL A 182 -2.19 -25.60 -2.31
N ALA A 183 -2.74 -25.81 -1.10
CA ALA A 183 -4.18 -25.97 -0.90
C ALA A 183 -4.97 -24.72 -1.35
N VAL A 184 -4.45 -23.52 -1.08
CA VAL A 184 -5.03 -22.26 -1.57
C VAL A 184 -4.98 -22.19 -3.09
N GLY A 185 -3.84 -22.52 -3.72
CA GLY A 185 -3.72 -22.53 -5.18
C GLY A 185 -4.65 -23.54 -5.87
N VAL A 186 -4.74 -24.76 -5.34
CA VAL A 186 -5.64 -25.81 -5.85
C VAL A 186 -7.11 -25.41 -5.66
N SER A 187 -7.46 -24.86 -4.49
CA SER A 187 -8.80 -24.35 -4.23
C SER A 187 -9.16 -23.24 -5.22
N TYR A 188 -8.22 -22.31 -5.48
CA TYR A 188 -8.42 -21.28 -6.49
C TYR A 188 -8.72 -21.87 -7.87
N LEU A 189 -7.93 -22.84 -8.34
CA LEU A 189 -8.17 -23.52 -9.62
C LEU A 189 -9.51 -24.28 -9.69
N ALA A 190 -9.95 -24.84 -8.56
CA ALA A 190 -11.22 -25.57 -8.48
C ALA A 190 -12.43 -24.61 -8.52
N PHE A 191 -12.33 -23.46 -7.85
CA PHE A 191 -13.42 -22.48 -7.74
C PHE A 191 -13.35 -21.35 -8.78
N GLU A 192 -12.27 -21.23 -9.54
CA GLU A 192 -12.05 -20.19 -10.56
C GLU A 192 -13.25 -20.06 -11.51
N ARG A 193 -13.77 -21.18 -12.02
CA ARG A 193 -14.95 -21.15 -12.92
C ARG A 193 -16.20 -20.61 -12.24
N LYS A 194 -16.42 -20.88 -10.95
CA LYS A 194 -17.59 -20.38 -10.20
C LYS A 194 -17.42 -18.91 -9.82
N LEU A 195 -16.21 -18.50 -9.44
CA LEU A 195 -15.86 -17.12 -9.12
C LEU A 195 -16.00 -16.22 -10.35
N LEU A 196 -15.48 -16.66 -11.50
CA LEU A 196 -15.58 -15.95 -12.78
C LEU A 196 -16.98 -16.02 -13.39
N ALA A 197 -17.74 -17.10 -13.20
CA ALA A 197 -19.13 -17.18 -13.68
C ALA A 197 -20.06 -16.24 -12.89
N LYS A 198 -19.82 -16.06 -11.59
CA LYS A 198 -20.61 -15.14 -10.75
C LYS A 198 -20.34 -13.67 -11.10
N SER A 199 -19.16 -13.32 -11.62
CA SER A 199 -18.85 -11.99 -12.14
C SER A 199 -19.25 -11.79 -13.61
N LYS A 200 -19.26 -12.85 -14.44
CA LYS A 200 -19.64 -12.80 -15.87
C LYS A 200 -21.14 -12.69 -16.14
N MET A 201 -22.01 -12.66 -15.13
CA MET A 201 -23.45 -12.42 -15.34
C MET A 201 -23.80 -10.95 -15.64
N ALA A 202 -22.81 -10.06 -15.78
CA ALA A 202 -22.99 -8.71 -16.31
C ALA A 202 -22.09 -8.48 -17.54
N VAL A 203 -22.68 -8.68 -18.72
CA VAL A 203 -22.37 -8.01 -19.99
C VAL A 203 -21.15 -8.49 -20.82
N ASP A 204 -21.51 -9.28 -21.84
CA ASP A 204 -20.92 -9.58 -23.15
C ASP A 204 -19.76 -10.56 -23.36
N SER A 205 -20.12 -11.53 -24.19
CA SER A 205 -19.37 -12.39 -25.07
C SER A 205 -18.56 -11.65 -26.13
N ILE A 206 -17.23 -11.60 -25.97
CA ILE A 206 -16.28 -11.59 -27.08
C ILE A 206 -15.13 -12.52 -26.69
N ALA A 207 -15.00 -13.62 -27.45
CA ALA A 207 -13.95 -14.66 -27.45
C ALA A 207 -13.58 -15.32 -26.10
N PRO A 208 -13.61 -16.66 -25.97
CA PRO A 208 -12.97 -17.35 -24.85
C PRO A 208 -11.45 -17.24 -25.03
N ALA A 209 -10.86 -16.10 -24.64
CA ALA A 209 -9.42 -15.98 -24.54
C ALA A 209 -8.90 -17.15 -23.68
N ASN A 210 -7.88 -17.83 -24.19
CA ASN A 210 -7.35 -19.12 -23.75
C ASN A 210 -7.15 -19.26 -22.22
N ASN A 211 -8.23 -19.52 -21.47
CA ASN A 211 -8.21 -19.85 -20.04
C ASN A 211 -7.35 -21.08 -19.72
N LEU A 212 -6.96 -21.85 -20.74
CA LEU A 212 -6.07 -23.00 -20.63
C LEU A 212 -4.64 -22.58 -20.28
N LEU A 213 -4.12 -21.49 -20.86
CA LEU A 213 -2.75 -21.05 -20.60
C LEU A 213 -2.62 -20.41 -19.22
N SER A 214 -3.52 -19.50 -18.83
CA SER A 214 -3.53 -18.92 -17.48
C SER A 214 -3.70 -20.00 -16.40
N ARG A 215 -4.60 -20.96 -16.62
CA ARG A 215 -4.79 -22.11 -15.73
C ARG A 215 -3.56 -23.04 -15.70
N SER A 216 -2.91 -23.25 -16.84
CA SER A 216 -1.67 -24.03 -16.92
C SER A 216 -0.52 -23.33 -16.20
N LEU A 217 -0.44 -22.00 -16.28
CA LEU A 217 0.55 -21.19 -15.58
C LEU A 217 0.36 -21.27 -14.06
N ILE A 218 -0.87 -21.14 -13.57
CA ILE A 218 -1.19 -21.34 -12.16
C ILE A 218 -0.90 -22.77 -11.72
N GLY A 219 -1.25 -23.77 -12.54
CA GLY A 219 -0.90 -25.17 -12.30
C GLY A 219 0.61 -25.38 -12.20
N ALA A 220 1.39 -24.74 -13.08
CA ALA A 220 2.84 -24.76 -13.04
C ALA A 220 3.38 -24.09 -11.76
N GLN A 221 2.84 -22.94 -11.35
CA GLN A 221 3.21 -22.29 -10.08
C GLN A 221 2.96 -23.19 -8.87
N ILE A 222 1.81 -23.88 -8.81
CA ILE A 222 1.52 -24.85 -7.75
C ILE A 222 2.53 -26.00 -7.77
N GLY A 223 2.89 -26.49 -8.96
CA GLY A 223 3.94 -27.49 -9.14
C GLY A 223 5.31 -27.01 -8.64
N LEU A 224 5.67 -25.75 -8.89
CA LEU A 224 6.90 -25.14 -8.37
C LEU A 224 6.89 -25.05 -6.84
N ILE A 225 5.73 -24.77 -6.21
CA ILE A 225 5.60 -24.79 -4.74
C ILE A 225 5.88 -26.20 -4.21
N VAL A 226 5.25 -27.23 -4.79
CA VAL A 226 5.48 -28.64 -4.38
C VAL A 226 6.95 -29.03 -4.54
N LEU A 227 7.56 -28.69 -5.69
CA LEU A 227 8.97 -28.96 -5.93
C LEU A 227 9.87 -28.23 -4.91
N SER A 228 9.54 -26.99 -4.57
CA SER A 228 10.27 -26.22 -3.55
C SER A 228 10.19 -26.86 -2.17
N MET A 229 9.05 -27.43 -1.79
CA MET A 229 8.89 -28.17 -0.52
C MET A 229 9.77 -29.43 -0.50
N ILE A 230 9.78 -30.20 -1.59
CA ILE A 230 10.58 -31.43 -1.71
C ILE A 230 12.07 -31.10 -1.61
N VAL A 231 12.53 -30.10 -2.35
CA VAL A 231 13.94 -29.65 -2.33
C VAL A 231 14.31 -29.14 -0.96
N THR A 232 13.47 -28.33 -0.32
CA THR A 232 13.73 -27.77 1.01
C THR A 232 13.84 -28.87 2.07
N ARG A 233 12.93 -29.86 2.05
CA ARG A 233 12.99 -31.01 2.95
C ARG A 233 14.24 -31.86 2.71
N SER A 234 14.54 -32.18 1.45
CA SER A 234 15.72 -32.96 1.06
C SER A 234 17.02 -32.29 1.49
N THR A 235 17.12 -30.97 1.27
CA THR A 235 18.27 -30.16 1.70
C THR A 235 18.40 -30.11 3.22
N ALA A 236 17.30 -29.88 3.94
CA ALA A 236 17.34 -29.82 5.41
C ALA A 236 17.78 -31.18 6.02
N MET A 237 17.26 -32.30 5.51
CA MET A 237 17.67 -33.64 5.96
C MET A 237 19.15 -33.94 5.67
N SER A 238 19.67 -33.54 4.50
CA SER A 238 21.09 -33.72 4.15
C SER A 238 22.03 -32.88 5.03
N LEU A 239 21.62 -31.65 5.35
CA LEU A 239 22.35 -30.76 6.25
C LEU A 239 22.35 -31.30 7.69
N GLN A 240 21.21 -31.79 8.19
CA GLN A 240 21.10 -32.44 9.50
C GLN A 240 21.95 -33.71 9.58
N ALA A 241 22.01 -34.49 8.50
CA ALA A 241 22.87 -35.66 8.37
C ALA A 241 24.37 -35.33 8.17
N ARG A 242 24.75 -34.04 8.15
CA ARG A 242 26.12 -33.54 7.92
C ARG A 242 26.74 -34.01 6.59
N MET A 243 25.93 -34.42 5.62
CA MET A 243 26.40 -34.86 4.30
C MET A 243 26.65 -33.70 3.32
N GLY A 244 26.53 -32.46 3.80
CA GLY A 244 26.64 -31.26 2.97
C GLY A 244 25.42 -31.05 2.09
N LEU A 245 25.51 -30.08 1.17
CA LEU A 245 24.42 -29.72 0.26
C LEU A 245 24.51 -30.58 -1.03
N PRO A 246 23.48 -31.38 -1.35
CA PRO A 246 23.47 -32.14 -2.61
C PRO A 246 23.46 -31.19 -3.81
N ARG A 247 24.37 -31.40 -4.77
CA ARG A 247 24.47 -30.54 -5.98
C ARG A 247 23.17 -30.45 -6.76
N GLY A 248 22.40 -31.55 -6.84
CA GLY A 248 21.09 -31.57 -7.49
C GLY A 248 20.11 -30.61 -6.83
N ASN A 249 20.01 -30.62 -5.50
CA ASN A 249 19.13 -29.71 -4.77
C ASN A 249 19.56 -28.25 -4.92
N GLN A 250 20.86 -27.99 -5.00
CA GLN A 250 21.38 -26.64 -5.20
C GLN A 250 20.98 -26.08 -6.58
N ILE A 251 21.16 -26.87 -7.65
CA ILE A 251 20.78 -26.47 -9.01
C ILE A 251 19.26 -26.25 -9.09
N VAL A 252 18.47 -27.20 -8.59
CA VAL A 252 17.00 -27.07 -8.59
C VAL A 252 16.55 -25.89 -7.76
N GLY A 253 17.19 -25.61 -6.61
CA GLY A 253 16.90 -24.44 -5.77
C GLY A 253 17.11 -23.12 -6.51
N TRP A 254 18.23 -22.96 -7.24
CA TRP A 254 18.48 -21.78 -8.06
C TRP A 254 17.50 -21.67 -9.24
N CYS A 255 17.23 -22.79 -9.93
CA CYS A 255 16.23 -22.81 -11.00
C CYS A 255 14.84 -22.40 -10.50
N LEU A 256 14.44 -22.85 -9.30
CA LEU A 256 13.17 -22.48 -8.68
C LEU A 256 13.06 -20.98 -8.39
N ILE A 257 14.13 -20.36 -7.90
CA ILE A 257 14.18 -18.91 -7.64
C ILE A 257 14.01 -18.13 -8.95
N VAL A 258 14.81 -18.49 -9.97
CA VAL A 258 14.75 -17.82 -11.27
C VAL A 258 13.39 -18.03 -11.94
N ALA A 259 12.86 -19.25 -11.94
CA ALA A 259 11.55 -19.56 -12.49
C ALA A 259 10.43 -18.77 -11.80
N SER A 260 10.49 -18.65 -10.47
CA SER A 260 9.51 -17.88 -9.68
C SER A 260 9.54 -16.39 -10.04
N LEU A 261 10.73 -15.81 -10.26
CA LEU A 261 10.86 -14.39 -10.63
C LEU A 261 10.43 -14.09 -12.08
N ILE A 262 10.46 -15.08 -12.98
CA ILE A 262 10.03 -14.92 -14.39
C ILE A 262 8.49 -14.98 -14.52
N MET A 263 7.81 -15.68 -13.62
CA MET A 263 6.36 -15.91 -13.68
C MET A 263 5.48 -14.65 -13.80
N PRO A 264 5.76 -13.50 -13.15
CA PRO A 264 4.96 -12.28 -13.31
C PRO A 264 5.01 -11.71 -14.72
N PHE A 265 6.15 -11.83 -15.40
CA PHE A 265 6.31 -11.39 -16.79
C PHE A 265 5.51 -12.31 -17.73
N LEU A 266 5.49 -13.61 -17.44
CA LEU A 266 4.74 -14.59 -18.23
C LEU A 266 3.22 -14.36 -18.13
N HIS A 267 2.72 -13.96 -16.96
CA HIS A 267 1.32 -13.57 -16.78
C HIS A 267 0.97 -12.22 -17.42
N ARG A 268 1.94 -11.33 -17.63
CA ARG A 268 1.73 -10.07 -18.36
C ARG A 268 1.43 -10.30 -19.85
N LEU A 269 1.89 -11.41 -20.42
CA LEU A 269 1.62 -11.77 -21.82
C LEU A 269 0.14 -12.14 -22.07
N GLN A 270 -0.61 -12.51 -21.02
CA GLN A 270 -2.06 -12.76 -21.10
C GLN A 270 -2.78 -12.09 -19.93
N PRO A 271 -3.15 -10.81 -20.06
CA PRO A 271 -3.87 -10.10 -19.02
C PRO A 271 -5.23 -10.78 -18.78
N ASN A 272 -5.49 -11.15 -17.53
CA ASN A 272 -6.82 -11.47 -17.06
C ASN A 272 -7.33 -10.28 -16.26
N ASN A 273 -8.50 -9.75 -16.61
CA ASN A 273 -8.95 -8.45 -16.14
C ASN A 273 -9.36 -8.45 -14.65
N HIS A 274 -9.55 -9.62 -14.03
CA HIS A 274 -10.00 -9.70 -12.64
C HIS A 274 -8.87 -9.51 -11.61
N TYR A 275 -9.01 -8.47 -10.78
CA TYR A 275 -8.08 -8.14 -9.67
C TYR A 275 -7.77 -9.31 -8.71
N LEU A 276 -8.76 -10.15 -8.36
CA LEU A 276 -8.53 -11.32 -7.49
C LEU A 276 -7.61 -12.36 -8.14
N HIS A 277 -7.72 -12.53 -9.46
CA HIS A 277 -6.83 -13.41 -10.21
C HIS A 277 -5.40 -12.86 -10.14
N ARG A 278 -5.23 -11.54 -10.32
CA ARG A 278 -3.91 -10.91 -10.24
C ARG A 278 -3.28 -11.01 -8.85
N LEU A 279 -4.04 -10.73 -7.79
CA LEU A 279 -3.56 -10.88 -6.41
C LEU A 279 -3.16 -12.33 -6.10
N MET A 280 -3.95 -13.31 -6.57
CA MET A 280 -3.64 -14.72 -6.42
C MET A 280 -2.38 -15.13 -7.18
N VAL A 281 -2.21 -14.67 -8.42
CA VAL A 281 -1.01 -14.92 -9.23
C VAL A 281 0.24 -14.34 -8.56
N ILE A 282 0.16 -13.11 -8.02
CA ILE A 282 1.29 -12.48 -7.30
C ILE A 282 1.62 -13.30 -6.04
N PHE A 283 0.61 -13.74 -5.28
CA PHE A 283 0.80 -14.63 -4.12
C PHE A 283 1.49 -15.96 -4.52
N LEU A 284 0.97 -16.67 -5.52
CA LEU A 284 1.52 -17.95 -5.95
C LEU A 284 2.91 -17.82 -6.58
N THR A 285 3.24 -16.67 -7.18
CA THR A 285 4.56 -16.39 -7.73
C THR A 285 5.64 -16.41 -6.65
N PHE A 286 5.40 -15.73 -5.52
CA PHE A 286 6.41 -15.61 -4.48
C PHE A 286 6.41 -16.78 -3.50
N ALA A 287 5.41 -17.65 -3.52
CA ALA A 287 5.29 -18.79 -2.63
C ALA A 287 6.50 -19.77 -2.69
N PRO A 288 7.00 -20.24 -3.86
CA PRO A 288 8.15 -21.16 -3.90
C PRO A 288 9.43 -20.53 -3.34
N LEU A 289 9.66 -19.24 -3.65
CA LEU A 289 10.78 -18.45 -3.15
C LEU A 289 10.71 -18.33 -1.62
N PHE A 290 9.51 -18.09 -1.08
CA PHE A 290 9.30 -17.98 0.35
C PHE A 290 9.49 -19.32 1.07
N VAL A 291 9.06 -20.44 0.46
CA VAL A 291 9.24 -21.80 1.00
C VAL A 291 10.73 -22.16 1.11
N ILE A 292 11.53 -21.89 0.07
CA ILE A 292 12.98 -22.18 0.09
C ILE A 292 13.69 -21.37 1.16
N LEU A 293 13.33 -20.09 1.27
CA LEU A 293 14.01 -19.14 2.15
C LEU A 293 13.46 -19.14 3.58
N THR A 294 12.48 -19.98 3.94
CA THR A 294 11.94 -20.00 5.30
C THR A 294 12.61 -21.04 6.20
N ILE A 295 12.84 -20.71 7.47
CA ILE A 295 13.39 -21.64 8.48
C ILE A 295 12.35 -22.26 9.41
N SER A 296 11.15 -21.69 9.51
CA SER A 296 10.18 -22.06 10.55
C SER A 296 8.76 -21.63 10.14
N TYR A 297 7.99 -21.01 11.05
CA TYR A 297 6.60 -20.58 10.84
C TYR A 297 6.39 -19.41 9.85
N GLU A 298 7.42 -18.91 9.18
CA GLU A 298 7.27 -17.72 8.33
C GLU A 298 6.35 -18.01 7.13
N GLY A 299 6.34 -19.25 6.62
CA GLY A 299 5.42 -19.63 5.55
C GLY A 299 3.95 -19.47 5.96
N LEU A 300 3.64 -19.72 7.24
CA LEU A 300 2.31 -19.48 7.80
C LEU A 300 2.03 -17.98 7.95
N PHE A 301 3.04 -17.20 8.36
CA PHE A 301 2.94 -15.73 8.39
C PHE A 301 2.65 -15.17 7.00
N TYR A 302 3.35 -15.64 5.96
CA TYR A 302 3.11 -15.23 4.58
C TYR A 302 1.65 -15.43 4.16
N LEU A 303 1.09 -16.60 4.47
CA LEU A 303 -0.31 -16.91 4.18
C LEU A 303 -1.28 -16.03 4.97
N ALA A 304 -1.08 -15.89 6.27
CA ALA A 304 -1.93 -15.05 7.13
C ALA A 304 -1.88 -13.57 6.71
N PHE A 305 -0.70 -13.08 6.34
CA PHE A 305 -0.48 -11.73 5.86
C PHE A 305 -1.17 -11.49 4.51
N SER A 306 -1.00 -12.38 3.54
CA SER A 306 -1.71 -12.29 2.26
C SER A 306 -3.22 -12.38 2.42
N ALA A 307 -3.72 -13.27 3.29
CA ALA A 307 -5.14 -13.38 3.61
C ALA A 307 -5.67 -12.09 4.24
N THR A 308 -4.91 -11.47 5.14
CA THR A 308 -5.25 -10.18 5.77
C THR A 308 -5.38 -9.08 4.72
N LEU A 309 -4.42 -8.96 3.79
CA LEU A 309 -4.43 -7.95 2.73
C LEU A 309 -5.60 -8.13 1.76
N ILE A 310 -5.83 -9.36 1.28
CA ILE A 310 -6.94 -9.64 0.36
C ILE A 310 -8.29 -9.38 1.06
N THR A 311 -8.43 -9.83 2.31
CA THR A 311 -9.64 -9.60 3.10
C THR A 311 -9.85 -8.12 3.36
N TRP A 312 -8.79 -7.36 3.63
CA TRP A 312 -8.84 -5.91 3.79
C TRP A 312 -9.39 -5.23 2.54
N VAL A 313 -8.85 -5.52 1.35
CA VAL A 313 -9.32 -4.95 0.08
C VAL A 313 -10.79 -5.28 -0.17
N LEU A 314 -11.21 -6.52 0.10
CA LEU A 314 -12.61 -6.94 -0.05
C LEU A 314 -13.54 -6.27 0.97
N LEU A 315 -13.09 -6.13 2.21
CA LEU A 315 -13.84 -5.50 3.29
C LEU A 315 -14.05 -4.01 3.02
N GLU A 316 -13.00 -3.30 2.63
CA GLU A 316 -13.05 -1.87 2.30
C GLU A 316 -14.00 -1.61 1.11
N HIS A 317 -13.93 -2.44 0.07
CA HIS A 317 -14.89 -2.37 -1.03
C HIS A 317 -16.34 -2.66 -0.57
N GLY A 318 -16.53 -3.65 0.30
CA GLY A 318 -17.85 -3.95 0.87
C GLY A 318 -18.41 -2.79 1.70
N ILE A 319 -17.57 -2.14 2.50
CA ILE A 319 -17.91 -0.95 3.29
C ILE A 319 -18.27 0.21 2.38
N HIS A 320 -17.48 0.45 1.33
CA HIS A 320 -17.72 1.52 0.37
C HIS A 320 -19.10 1.37 -0.29
N ASN A 321 -19.43 0.17 -0.77
CA ASN A 321 -20.72 -0.13 -1.39
C ASN A 321 -21.90 -0.04 -0.40
N TYR A 322 -21.67 -0.32 0.89
CA TYR A 322 -22.69 -0.23 1.92
C TYR A 322 -22.94 1.21 2.38
N THR A 323 -21.88 2.01 2.47
CA THR A 323 -21.92 3.39 2.95
C THR A 323 -22.41 4.35 1.86
N ASN A 324 -22.05 4.07 0.60
CA ASN A 324 -22.49 4.84 -0.57
C ASN A 324 -23.32 3.95 -1.53
N PRO A 325 -24.56 3.60 -1.18
CA PRO A 325 -25.45 2.90 -2.10
C PRO A 325 -25.84 3.85 -3.25
N THR A 326 -25.05 3.89 -4.32
CA THR A 326 -25.36 4.52 -5.62
C THR A 326 -25.98 5.93 -5.55
N THR A 327 -25.16 6.97 -5.40
CA THR A 327 -25.48 8.32 -5.86
C THR A 327 -24.96 8.49 -7.28
N VAL A 328 -25.74 8.03 -8.25
CA VAL A 328 -25.66 8.47 -9.65
C VAL A 328 -26.05 9.95 -9.69
N LYS A 329 -25.09 10.85 -9.49
CA LYS A 329 -25.11 12.23 -10.01
C LYS A 329 -23.68 12.70 -10.31
N ARG A 330 -23.36 12.51 -11.59
CA ARG A 330 -22.35 13.15 -12.43
C ARG A 330 -22.15 14.63 -12.09
N ASN A 331 -20.89 15.05 -12.00
CA ASN A 331 -20.42 16.32 -12.56
C ASN A 331 -19.02 16.06 -13.11
N GLY A 332 -18.88 16.20 -14.42
CA GLY A 332 -17.63 15.96 -15.12
C GLY A 332 -16.67 17.12 -14.93
N ALA A 333 -15.40 16.79 -14.71
CA ALA A 333 -14.27 17.64 -15.06
C ALA A 333 -13.21 16.74 -15.72
N PRO A 334 -12.56 17.18 -16.81
CA PRO A 334 -11.53 16.39 -17.48
C PRO A 334 -10.24 16.42 -16.65
N VAL A 335 -9.67 15.24 -16.38
CA VAL A 335 -8.35 15.12 -15.75
C VAL A 335 -7.27 15.43 -16.80
N PRO A 336 -6.37 16.41 -16.56
CA PRO A 336 -5.26 16.68 -17.47
C PRO A 336 -4.24 15.53 -17.45
N LYS A 337 -3.82 15.11 -18.64
CA LYS A 337 -2.71 14.17 -18.85
C LYS A 337 -1.39 14.86 -18.48
N ILE A 338 -0.63 14.28 -17.55
CA ILE A 338 0.75 14.68 -17.26
C ILE A 338 1.68 13.79 -18.11
N PRO A 339 2.62 14.35 -18.88
CA PRO A 339 3.52 13.59 -19.74
C PRO A 339 4.58 12.83 -18.93
N ALA A 340 4.81 11.59 -19.36
CA ALA A 340 5.93 10.76 -18.94
C ALA A 340 7.23 11.23 -19.62
N SER A 341 8.16 11.77 -18.84
CA SER A 341 9.58 11.82 -19.22
C SER A 341 10.46 12.14 -18.02
N LEU A 342 11.29 11.16 -17.61
CA LEU A 342 12.76 11.24 -17.57
C LEU A 342 13.32 10.11 -16.70
N SER A 343 13.72 9.04 -17.38
CA SER A 343 14.69 8.07 -16.90
C SER A 343 16.12 8.63 -17.02
N SER A 344 16.94 8.53 -15.97
CA SER A 344 18.26 7.85 -16.00
C SER A 344 19.10 8.14 -14.73
N SER A 345 19.67 7.05 -14.19
CA SER A 345 20.51 6.90 -12.99
C SER A 345 21.96 7.43 -13.17
N PRO A 346 22.85 7.49 -12.15
CA PRO A 346 23.46 6.29 -11.54
C PRO A 346 23.73 6.31 -10.03
N PHE A 347 23.86 5.09 -9.50
CA PHE A 347 24.08 4.64 -8.13
C PHE A 347 25.20 5.35 -7.32
N ARG A 348 24.95 5.48 -6.01
CA ARG A 348 26.00 5.58 -4.98
C ARG A 348 25.70 4.60 -3.84
N SER A 349 26.75 3.84 -3.48
CA SER A 349 26.76 2.76 -2.49
C SER A 349 26.38 3.21 -1.08
N LEU A 350 25.51 2.42 -0.43
CA LEU A 350 25.29 2.46 1.02
C LEU A 350 25.87 1.17 1.61
N THR A 351 26.94 1.35 2.39
CA THR A 351 27.65 0.33 3.15
C THR A 351 26.78 -0.23 4.28
N LEU A 352 26.56 -1.54 4.28
CA LEU A 352 25.93 -2.29 5.37
C LEU A 352 26.98 -2.71 6.38
N THR A 353 27.15 -1.94 7.44
CA THR A 353 27.73 -2.45 8.69
C THR A 353 26.75 -2.12 9.81
N ASP A 354 25.73 -2.97 9.97
CA ASP A 354 25.08 -3.23 11.28
C ASP A 354 24.00 -4.33 11.29
N ALA A 355 23.96 -5.23 10.30
CA ALA A 355 23.16 -6.44 10.40
C ALA A 355 24.01 -7.61 10.91
N ARG A 356 24.32 -7.66 12.21
CA ARG A 356 24.94 -8.86 12.82
C ARG A 356 23.93 -9.78 13.49
N ILE A 357 23.87 -10.98 12.89
CA ILE A 357 23.82 -12.33 13.49
C ILE A 357 22.51 -12.76 14.16
N SER A 358 21.67 -13.38 13.33
CA SER A 358 20.64 -14.39 13.67
C SER A 358 20.04 -15.07 12.43
N LEU A 359 20.05 -14.42 11.25
CA LEU A 359 19.25 -14.83 10.09
C LEU A 359 19.94 -15.74 9.04
N LEU A 360 21.14 -16.27 9.29
CA LEU A 360 21.92 -16.98 8.27
C LEU A 360 21.40 -18.40 7.95
N ASP A 361 20.59 -18.99 8.82
CA ASP A 361 20.16 -20.39 8.67
C ASP A 361 19.26 -20.65 7.46
N SER A 362 18.44 -19.68 7.03
CA SER A 362 17.62 -19.83 5.82
C SER A 362 18.44 -19.90 4.54
N VAL A 363 19.56 -19.19 4.50
CA VAL A 363 20.32 -18.98 3.25
C VAL A 363 21.40 -20.05 3.05
N ASN A 364 21.85 -20.66 4.15
CA ASN A 364 22.76 -21.81 4.15
C ASN A 364 22.20 -23.03 3.38
N ARG A 365 20.88 -23.07 3.13
CA ARG A 365 20.24 -24.10 2.29
C ARG A 365 20.51 -23.95 0.79
N LEU A 366 20.99 -22.79 0.33
CA LEU A 366 21.28 -22.52 -1.08
C LEU A 366 22.77 -22.24 -1.34
N ILE A 367 23.45 -21.60 -0.39
CA ILE A 367 24.88 -21.31 -0.46
C ILE A 367 25.53 -21.81 0.85
N PRO A 368 26.13 -23.01 0.85
CA PRO A 368 26.69 -23.63 2.05
C PRO A 368 28.05 -23.03 2.46
N VAL A 369 28.71 -22.27 1.56
CA VAL A 369 29.93 -21.52 1.84
C VAL A 369 29.53 -20.08 2.21
N PHE A 370 30.13 -19.53 3.27
CA PHE A 370 29.84 -18.17 3.69
C PHE A 370 30.24 -17.17 2.59
N ASP A 371 29.23 -16.60 1.94
CA ASP A 371 29.37 -15.46 1.03
C ASP A 371 28.41 -14.35 1.46
N PRO A 372 28.88 -13.35 2.23
CA PRO A 372 28.02 -12.35 2.87
C PRO A 372 27.23 -11.52 1.86
N PHE A 373 27.73 -11.34 0.64
CA PHE A 373 27.06 -10.54 -0.39
C PHE A 373 25.88 -11.28 -1.02
N SER A 374 26.09 -12.52 -1.47
CA SER A 374 25.02 -13.34 -2.02
C SER A 374 23.97 -13.69 -0.96
N GLN A 375 24.41 -13.93 0.28
CA GLN A 375 23.50 -14.21 1.38
C GLN A 375 22.65 -12.99 1.76
N GLY A 376 23.26 -11.80 1.80
CA GLY A 376 22.56 -10.54 1.99
C GLY A 376 21.55 -10.26 0.88
N ALA A 377 21.91 -10.52 -0.39
CA ALA A 377 21.01 -10.32 -1.53
C ALA A 377 19.74 -11.20 -1.45
N LEU A 378 19.87 -12.48 -1.11
CA LEU A 378 18.72 -13.38 -0.95
C LEU A 378 17.81 -12.98 0.21
N LEU A 379 18.40 -12.46 1.28
CA LEU A 379 17.65 -11.93 2.42
C LEU A 379 16.88 -10.67 2.03
N ILE A 380 17.51 -9.74 1.29
CA ILE A 380 16.82 -8.55 0.78
C ILE A 380 15.64 -8.97 -0.10
N VAL A 381 15.83 -9.92 -1.02
CA VAL A 381 14.74 -10.44 -1.86
C VAL A 381 13.59 -10.99 -1.01
N LYS A 382 13.88 -11.78 0.03
CA LYS A 382 12.86 -12.28 0.97
C LYS A 382 12.09 -11.15 1.66
N LEU A 383 12.81 -10.12 2.11
CA LEU A 383 12.21 -8.95 2.77
C LEU A 383 11.33 -8.12 1.83
N MET A 384 11.64 -8.09 0.53
CA MET A 384 10.85 -7.35 -0.46
C MET A 384 9.49 -8.00 -0.78
N ILE A 385 9.31 -9.31 -0.54
CA ILE A 385 8.08 -10.03 -0.90
C ILE A 385 6.83 -9.45 -0.18
N PRO A 386 6.80 -9.28 1.16
CA PRO A 386 5.65 -8.65 1.84
C PRO A 386 5.36 -7.24 1.36
N PHE A 387 6.39 -6.45 1.04
CA PHE A 387 6.23 -5.10 0.52
C PHE A 387 5.64 -5.07 -0.89
N ALA A 388 6.05 -5.98 -1.77
CA ALA A 388 5.45 -6.15 -3.09
C ALA A 388 3.97 -6.51 -3.00
N LEU A 389 3.58 -7.35 -2.03
CA LEU A 389 2.18 -7.69 -1.77
C LEU A 389 1.37 -6.50 -1.25
N ILE A 390 1.87 -5.76 -0.24
CA ILE A 390 1.20 -4.55 0.25
C ILE A 390 1.03 -3.55 -0.88
N SER A 391 2.11 -3.29 -1.63
CA SER A 391 2.14 -2.38 -2.78
C SER A 391 1.05 -2.74 -3.80
N ALA A 392 0.97 -4.00 -4.24
CA ALA A 392 -0.06 -4.44 -5.17
C ALA A 392 -1.50 -4.29 -4.62
N ASN A 393 -1.72 -4.58 -3.33
CA ASN A 393 -3.04 -4.45 -2.71
C ASN A 393 -3.45 -2.97 -2.54
N LEU A 394 -2.54 -2.09 -2.11
CA LEU A 394 -2.75 -0.65 -2.02
C LEU A 394 -3.11 -0.06 -3.38
N GLY A 395 -2.37 -0.44 -4.42
CA GLY A 395 -2.64 -0.05 -5.79
C GLY A 395 -4.02 -0.45 -6.29
N ILE A 396 -4.42 -1.71 -6.08
CA ILE A 396 -5.74 -2.21 -6.45
C ILE A 396 -6.83 -1.49 -5.66
N LEU A 397 -6.61 -1.23 -4.37
CA LEU A 397 -7.57 -0.52 -3.53
C LEU A 397 -7.75 0.93 -3.96
N ASN A 398 -6.66 1.62 -4.30
CA ASN A 398 -6.68 2.99 -4.81
C ASN A 398 -7.55 3.09 -6.07
N LYS A 399 -7.39 2.14 -7.01
CA LYS A 399 -8.23 2.05 -8.20
C LYS A 399 -9.69 1.70 -7.89
N ARG A 400 -9.93 0.78 -6.94
CA ARG A 400 -11.30 0.35 -6.57
C ARG A 400 -12.12 1.40 -5.84
N LEU A 401 -11.47 2.23 -5.03
CA LEU A 401 -12.14 3.31 -4.32
C LEU A 401 -12.36 4.55 -5.20
N GLY A 402 -11.81 4.57 -6.42
CA GLY A 402 -11.88 5.73 -7.32
C GLY A 402 -11.22 6.98 -6.75
N VAL A 403 -10.34 6.81 -5.76
CA VAL A 403 -9.58 7.92 -5.16
C VAL A 403 -8.46 8.33 -6.11
N ALA A 404 -8.00 9.57 -5.97
CA ALA A 404 -6.93 10.10 -6.80
C ALA A 404 -5.70 9.15 -6.79
N PRO A 405 -4.98 9.03 -7.93
CA PRO A 405 -3.75 8.25 -8.00
C PRO A 405 -2.84 8.58 -6.82
N SER A 406 -2.25 7.56 -6.19
CA SER A 406 -1.26 7.71 -5.11
C SER A 406 -1.81 8.17 -3.75
N ALA A 407 -3.11 8.47 -3.61
CA ALA A 407 -3.69 8.97 -2.35
C ALA A 407 -3.39 8.08 -1.14
N LEU A 408 -3.60 6.77 -1.26
CA LEU A 408 -3.33 5.82 -0.17
C LEU A 408 -1.83 5.73 0.17
N PHE A 409 -0.95 5.79 -0.82
CA PHE A 409 0.51 5.80 -0.60
C PHE A 409 0.94 7.07 0.14
N MET A 410 0.39 8.23 -0.22
CA MET A 410 0.67 9.50 0.46
C MET A 410 0.21 9.50 1.93
N VAL A 411 -0.90 8.85 2.26
CA VAL A 411 -1.33 8.67 3.66
C VAL A 411 -0.33 7.80 4.43
N VAL A 412 0.17 6.72 3.83
CA VAL A 412 1.19 5.86 4.46
C VAL A 412 2.50 6.62 4.67
N ILE A 413 2.92 7.46 3.70
CA ILE A 413 4.09 8.33 3.84
C ILE A 413 3.88 9.31 5.00
N ALA A 414 2.70 9.95 5.09
CA ALA A 414 2.41 10.88 6.18
C ALA A 414 2.48 10.20 7.56
N ILE A 415 1.94 8.99 7.71
CA ILE A 415 2.05 8.18 8.94
C ILE A 415 3.52 7.81 9.23
N SER A 416 4.29 7.50 8.19
CA SER A 416 5.72 7.17 8.31
C SER A 416 6.57 8.38 8.74
N ASP A 417 6.20 9.60 8.37
CA ASP A 417 6.86 10.82 8.85
C ASP A 417 6.59 11.05 10.35
N PHE A 418 5.39 10.73 10.85
CA PHE A 418 5.12 10.75 12.30
C PHE A 418 5.98 9.72 13.05
N LEU A 419 6.15 8.52 12.48
CA LEU A 419 7.04 7.50 13.04
C LEU A 419 8.50 7.98 13.08
N THR A 420 8.95 8.65 12.02
CA THR A 420 10.31 9.24 11.95
C THR A 420 10.51 10.31 13.03
N LEU A 421 9.49 11.14 13.29
CA LEU A 421 9.53 12.13 14.37
C LEU A 421 9.61 11.48 15.76
N HIS A 422 8.87 10.39 15.99
CA HIS A 422 8.97 9.64 17.24
C HIS A 422 10.40 9.12 17.46
N PHE A 423 10.98 8.44 16.46
CA PHE A 423 12.33 7.92 16.60
C PHE A 423 13.38 9.01 16.73
N PHE A 424 13.18 10.16 16.09
CA PHE A 424 14.04 11.33 16.29
C PHE A 424 14.06 11.77 17.76
N TRP A 425 12.91 11.78 18.43
CA TRP A 425 12.82 12.16 19.85
C TRP A 425 13.44 11.11 20.79
N VAL A 426 13.45 9.85 20.38
CA VAL A 426 14.01 8.73 21.17
C VAL A 426 15.52 8.55 20.93
N VAL A 427 16.14 9.29 20.01
CA VAL A 427 17.60 9.27 19.82
C VAL A 427 18.29 9.67 21.11
N LYS A 428 19.22 8.82 21.57
CA LYS A 428 20.05 9.08 22.74
C LYS A 428 21.48 9.39 22.32
N ASP A 429 22.05 10.40 22.97
CA ASP A 429 23.45 10.82 22.89
C ASP A 429 24.29 10.29 24.07
N GLU A 430 23.63 9.84 25.14
CA GLU A 430 24.26 9.25 26.32
C GLU A 430 23.84 7.78 26.52
N GLY A 431 24.74 6.96 27.07
CA GLY A 431 24.50 5.55 27.36
C GLY A 431 25.53 4.60 26.74
N SER A 432 25.15 3.34 26.56
CA SER A 432 26.05 2.37 25.91
C SER A 432 26.17 2.65 24.41
N TRP A 433 27.34 2.38 23.82
CA TRP A 433 27.56 2.52 22.37
C TRP A 433 26.52 1.76 21.53
N LEU A 434 26.09 0.58 22.01
CA LEU A 434 25.06 -0.23 21.35
C LEU A 434 23.70 0.47 21.36
N GLU A 435 23.34 1.11 22.48
CA GLU A 435 22.07 1.84 22.62
C GLU A 435 22.05 3.11 21.75
N ILE A 436 23.15 3.86 21.76
CA ILE A 436 23.34 5.04 20.90
C ILE A 436 23.23 4.62 19.43
N GLY A 437 24.00 3.62 19.00
CA GLY A 437 23.99 3.11 17.63
C GLY A 437 22.62 2.56 17.20
N SER A 438 21.94 1.85 18.11
CA SER A 438 20.59 1.34 17.88
C SER A 438 19.58 2.46 17.66
N THR A 439 19.51 3.45 18.54
CA THR A 439 18.53 4.54 18.42
C THR A 439 18.75 5.40 17.16
N ILE A 440 20.02 5.67 16.80
CA ILE A 440 20.37 6.35 15.54
C ILE A 440 19.95 5.50 14.34
N SER A 441 20.23 4.19 14.36
CA SER A 441 19.84 3.26 13.28
C SER A 441 18.32 3.22 13.09
N HIS A 442 17.53 3.17 14.16
CA HIS A 442 16.06 3.23 14.07
C HIS A 442 15.57 4.49 13.37
N PHE A 443 16.14 5.64 13.72
CA PHE A 443 15.81 6.92 13.09
C PHE A 443 16.17 6.97 11.61
N ILE A 444 17.36 6.49 11.23
CA ILE A 444 17.80 6.43 9.82
C ILE A 444 16.90 5.48 9.03
N ILE A 445 16.60 4.29 9.57
CA ILE A 445 15.72 3.31 8.91
C ILE A 445 14.32 3.88 8.71
N ALA A 446 13.75 4.57 9.71
CA ALA A 446 12.45 5.22 9.59
C ALA A 446 12.45 6.32 8.52
N SER A 447 13.51 7.12 8.46
CA SER A 447 13.66 8.16 7.42
C SER A 447 13.75 7.56 6.01
N LEU A 448 14.50 6.46 5.86
CA LEU A 448 14.61 5.72 4.59
C LEU A 448 13.30 5.01 4.22
N LEU A 449 12.47 4.65 5.20
CA LEU A 449 11.17 4.03 4.97
C LEU A 449 10.25 4.94 4.16
N CYS A 450 10.27 6.26 4.37
CA CYS A 450 9.47 7.21 3.58
C CYS A 450 9.84 7.17 2.09
N LEU A 451 11.14 7.20 1.79
CA LEU A 451 11.64 7.06 0.42
C LEU A 451 11.30 5.69 -0.18
N PHE A 452 11.40 4.64 0.64
CA PHE A 452 11.08 3.29 0.23
C PHE A 452 9.58 3.14 -0.10
N VAL A 453 8.68 3.66 0.72
CA VAL A 453 7.22 3.65 0.46
C VAL A 453 6.90 4.40 -0.83
N ALA A 454 7.54 5.54 -1.08
CA ALA A 454 7.40 6.25 -2.36
C ALA A 454 7.86 5.37 -3.55
N SER A 455 8.95 4.62 -3.42
CA SER A 455 9.37 3.67 -4.47
C SER A 455 8.38 2.51 -4.69
N LEU A 456 7.68 2.07 -3.63
CA LEU A 456 6.68 1.01 -3.71
C LEU A 456 5.44 1.43 -4.50
N GLU A 457 5.18 2.72 -4.64
CA GLU A 457 4.12 3.25 -5.48
C GLU A 457 4.37 2.92 -6.96
N GLY A 458 5.59 3.15 -7.46
CA GLY A 458 5.96 2.79 -8.83
C GLY A 458 5.92 1.28 -9.08
N VAL A 459 6.30 0.48 -8.08
CA VAL A 459 6.15 -0.99 -8.12
C VAL A 459 4.67 -1.39 -8.18
N SER A 460 3.83 -0.67 -7.45
CA SER A 460 2.39 -0.85 -7.43
C SER A 460 1.81 -0.57 -8.82
N GLU A 461 2.20 0.51 -9.49
CA GLU A 461 1.76 0.78 -10.87
C GLU A 461 2.18 -0.32 -11.87
N LEU A 462 3.38 -0.87 -11.71
CA LEU A 462 3.83 -2.01 -12.52
C LEU A 462 2.95 -3.26 -12.29
N PHE A 463 2.57 -3.53 -11.04
CA PHE A 463 1.59 -4.55 -10.66
C PHE A 463 0.12 -4.12 -10.84
N ILE A 464 -0.13 -2.87 -11.23
CA ILE A 464 -1.35 -2.16 -11.68
C ILE A 464 -1.68 -2.30 -13.16
N ALA A 465 -0.64 -2.25 -13.98
CA ALA A 465 -0.75 -2.10 -15.42
C ALA A 465 -1.61 -3.22 -16.05
N GLY A 466 -2.70 -2.85 -16.73
CA GLY A 466 -3.58 -3.79 -17.45
C GLY A 466 -4.73 -4.41 -16.66
N VAL A 467 -4.96 -4.06 -15.39
CA VAL A 467 -6.21 -4.47 -14.70
C VAL A 467 -7.32 -3.47 -14.99
N GLU A 468 -8.35 -3.92 -15.68
CA GLU A 468 -9.65 -3.26 -15.71
C GLU A 468 -10.40 -3.65 -14.43
N VAL A 469 -10.30 -2.78 -13.41
CA VAL A 469 -11.38 -2.74 -12.42
C VAL A 469 -12.58 -2.21 -13.18
N GLU A 470 -13.77 -2.78 -12.98
CA GLU A 470 -15.04 -2.32 -13.57
C GLU A 470 -15.16 -0.80 -13.42
N ASP A 471 -14.62 -0.07 -14.40
CA ASP A 471 -14.83 1.34 -14.54
C ASP A 471 -16.19 1.44 -15.22
N ASN A 472 -17.10 2.19 -14.59
CA ASN A 472 -18.39 2.57 -15.17
C ASN A 472 -18.27 3.25 -16.56
N SER A 473 -17.05 3.49 -17.07
CA SER A 473 -16.74 3.94 -18.42
C SER A 473 -17.04 2.89 -19.50
N SER A 474 -16.82 1.60 -19.22
CA SER A 474 -17.03 0.52 -20.19
C SER A 474 -18.52 0.23 -20.46
N GLN A 475 -19.40 0.55 -19.51
CA GLN A 475 -20.85 0.62 -19.73
C GLN A 475 -21.26 1.87 -20.54
N GLN A 476 -20.60 3.01 -20.32
CA GLN A 476 -20.86 4.26 -21.05
C GLN A 476 -20.47 4.19 -22.54
N GLU A 477 -19.43 3.44 -22.88
CA GLU A 477 -18.99 3.25 -24.26
C GLU A 477 -19.96 2.32 -25.01
N LYS A 478 -20.42 1.25 -24.36
CA LYS A 478 -21.46 0.36 -24.92
C LYS A 478 -22.82 1.01 -25.07
N GLU A 479 -23.24 1.88 -24.13
CA GLU A 479 -24.48 2.65 -24.28
C GLU A 479 -24.39 3.68 -25.43
N ARG A 480 -23.19 4.20 -25.72
CA ARG A 480 -22.95 5.06 -26.89
C ARG A 480 -22.93 4.27 -28.20
N GLU A 481 -22.39 3.05 -28.20
CA GLU A 481 -22.36 2.18 -29.39
C GLU A 481 -23.74 1.59 -29.72
N LEU A 482 -24.55 1.23 -28.71
CA LEU A 482 -25.93 0.75 -28.91
C LEU A 482 -26.95 1.87 -29.23
N GLY A 483 -26.61 3.14 -28.97
CA GLY A 483 -27.45 4.31 -29.29
C GLY A 483 -27.36 4.80 -30.74
N GLY A 484 -26.50 4.20 -31.57
CA GLY A 484 -26.30 4.55 -32.97
C GLY A 484 -27.32 3.92 -33.91
N VAL A 485 -28.62 4.19 -33.72
CA VAL A 485 -29.63 3.91 -34.76
C VAL A 485 -30.21 5.24 -35.24
N ILE A 486 -29.93 5.50 -36.51
CA ILE A 486 -30.28 6.67 -37.32
C ILE A 486 -31.76 7.04 -37.14
N ARG A 487 -32.03 8.29 -36.75
CA ARG A 487 -33.30 8.95 -37.06
C ARG A 487 -33.02 10.13 -37.96
N GLU A 488 -33.48 10.00 -39.20
CA GLU A 488 -33.55 11.06 -40.20
C GLU A 488 -34.46 12.19 -39.69
N ASP A 489 -33.92 13.40 -39.58
CA ASP A 489 -34.73 14.59 -39.36
C ASP A 489 -35.44 14.98 -40.67
N THR A 490 -36.75 14.75 -40.70
CA THR A 490 -37.62 15.33 -41.72
C THR A 490 -37.89 16.78 -41.35
N SER A 491 -37.36 17.70 -42.15
CA SER A 491 -37.71 19.12 -42.13
C SER A 491 -39.17 19.33 -42.59
N SER A 492 -40.01 19.95 -41.76
CA SER A 492 -41.24 20.60 -42.22
C SER A 492 -41.47 21.93 -41.49
N ASN A 493 -41.56 22.99 -42.30
CA ASN A 493 -41.89 24.38 -41.99
C ASN A 493 -43.16 24.60 -41.15
N GLY A 494 -43.18 25.70 -40.37
CA GLY A 494 -44.26 26.69 -40.47
C GLY A 494 -44.94 27.17 -39.17
N SER A 495 -44.99 28.51 -39.02
CA SER A 495 -46.03 29.32 -38.34
C SER A 495 -45.73 29.97 -36.96
N THR A 496 -45.10 31.16 -37.04
CA THR A 496 -45.58 32.49 -36.61
C THR A 496 -46.44 32.70 -35.34
N LYS A 497 -45.84 33.45 -34.39
CA LYS A 497 -46.35 34.46 -33.42
C LYS A 497 -47.85 34.50 -33.04
N VAL A 498 -48.12 34.47 -31.73
CA VAL A 498 -49.13 35.34 -31.06
C VAL A 498 -48.59 35.84 -29.71
N LYS A 499 -48.57 37.17 -29.52
CA LYS A 499 -48.33 37.89 -28.25
C LYS A 499 -49.66 38.03 -27.51
N ALA A 500 -49.65 37.83 -26.19
CA ALA A 500 -50.75 38.22 -25.30
C ALA A 500 -50.23 39.16 -24.21
N SER A 501 -50.73 40.39 -24.17
CA SER A 501 -50.83 41.19 -22.94
C SER A 501 -52.01 42.14 -23.07
N VAL A 502 -52.88 42.02 -22.07
CA VAL A 502 -54.22 42.57 -21.90
C VAL A 502 -54.21 44.10 -21.80
N ASN A 503 -55.30 44.70 -22.32
CA ASN A 503 -55.61 46.11 -22.30
C ASN A 503 -56.59 46.40 -21.14
N GLU A 504 -56.39 47.51 -20.42
CA GLU A 504 -57.40 48.07 -19.51
C GLU A 504 -57.66 49.55 -19.86
N LYS A 505 -58.95 49.86 -20.06
CA LYS A 505 -59.67 51.14 -19.92
C LYS A 505 -59.54 52.27 -20.96
N SER A 506 -60.53 52.31 -21.85
CA SER A 506 -61.69 53.24 -21.90
C SER A 506 -62.68 52.67 -22.95
N ILE A 507 -64.00 52.51 -22.79
CA ILE A 507 -65.08 52.79 -21.82
C ILE A 507 -65.93 51.51 -21.73
#